data_AF-A0A924MFT8-F1
#
_entry.id   AF-A0A924MFT8-F1
#
_cell.length_a   1.000
_cell.length_b   1.000
_cell.length_c   1.000
_cell.angle_alpha   90.00
_cell.angle_beta   90.00
_cell.angle_gamma   90.00
#
_symmetry.space_group_name_H-M   'P 1'
#
loop_
_entity.id
_entity.type
_entity.pdbx_description
1 polymer ?
#
loop_
_entity_poly.entity_id
_entity_poly.type
_entity_poly.pdbx_seq_one_letter_code
_entity_poly.pdbx_strand_id
1 'polypeptide(L)' 'MINNIVETFDYNTSREKLILAEYGRNVQNMVEYIVALPTKEERNRYAQVVIDMMGFLNPHLRDVPDFKHK' A
#
# COMPACT_ATOMS: atom_id res chain seq x y z
N MET A 1 -18.58 -17.83 -29.79
CA MET A 1 -17.45 -16.90 -29.66
C MET A 1 -16.83 -17.15 -28.30
N ILE A 2 -15.64 -17.75 -28.26
CA ILE A 2 -14.97 -18.13 -27.02
C ILE A 2 -14.14 -16.92 -26.58
N ASN A 3 -14.50 -16.31 -25.45
CA ASN A 3 -13.74 -15.20 -24.88
C ASN A 3 -12.38 -15.76 -24.43
N ASN A 4 -11.35 -15.50 -25.23
CA ASN A 4 -9.98 -15.82 -24.92
C ASN A 4 -9.50 -14.83 -23.87
N ILE A 5 -9.66 -15.18 -22.59
CA ILE A 5 -9.06 -14.44 -21.47
C ILE A 5 -7.58 -14.75 -21.56
N VAL A 6 -6.82 -13.87 -22.22
CA VAL A 6 -5.37 -13.88 -22.12
C VAL A 6 -5.06 -13.45 -20.69
N GLU A 7 -4.79 -14.41 -19.80
CA GLU A 7 -4.13 -14.12 -18.54
C GLU A 7 -2.75 -13.55 -18.87
N THR A 8 -2.65 -12.22 -18.87
CA THR A 8 -1.36 -11.54 -18.97
C THR A 8 -0.61 -11.82 -17.67
N PHE A 9 0.47 -12.60 -17.75
CA PHE A 9 1.33 -12.87 -16.61
C PHE A 9 1.79 -11.56 -15.97
N ASP A 10 1.45 -11.36 -14.70
CA ASP A 10 1.67 -10.12 -13.98
C ASP A 10 3.00 -10.15 -13.21
N TYR A 11 4.10 -9.88 -13.91
CA TYR A 11 5.45 -9.93 -13.37
C TYR A 11 5.82 -8.66 -12.59
N ASN A 12 6.53 -8.83 -11.47
CA ASN A 12 7.02 -7.69 -10.68
C ASN A 12 7.98 -6.76 -11.47
N THR A 13 8.69 -7.30 -12.47
CA THR A 13 9.64 -6.55 -13.31
C THR A 13 8.96 -5.67 -14.35
N SER A 14 7.69 -5.91 -14.68
CA SER A 14 6.90 -5.11 -15.64
C SER A 14 6.00 -4.07 -14.97
N ARG A 15 5.93 -4.05 -13.63
CA ARG A 15 5.11 -3.10 -12.87
C ARG A 15 5.86 -1.80 -12.60
N GLU A 16 5.10 -0.76 -12.28
CA GLU A 16 5.59 0.51 -11.72
C GLU A 16 6.59 0.26 -10.59
N LYS A 17 7.65 1.06 -10.54
CA LYS A 17 8.69 0.93 -9.52
C LYS A 17 8.07 1.13 -8.13
N LEU A 18 8.45 0.26 -7.18
CA LEU A 18 8.05 0.45 -5.78
C LEU A 18 8.68 1.73 -5.24
N ILE A 19 7.84 2.64 -4.72
CA ILE A 19 8.31 3.86 -4.07
C ILE A 19 8.94 3.52 -2.72
N LEU A 20 8.27 2.65 -1.96
CA LEU A 20 8.73 2.14 -0.66
C LEU A 20 9.01 0.64 -0.78
N ALA A 21 10.19 0.31 -1.31
CA ALA A 21 10.58 -1.08 -1.58
C ALA A 21 10.62 -1.95 -0.31
N GLU A 22 10.91 -1.34 0.84
CA GLU A 22 10.99 -1.98 2.16
C GLU A 22 9.64 -2.50 2.67
N TYR A 23 8.52 -1.94 2.16
CA TYR A 23 7.16 -2.35 2.53
C TYR A 23 6.48 -3.22 1.47
N GLY A 24 7.10 -3.33 0.29
CA GLY A 24 6.65 -4.20 -0.79
C GLY A 24 5.34 -3.74 -1.45
N ARG A 25 4.91 -4.53 -2.44
CA ARG A 25 3.78 -4.18 -3.32
C ARG A 25 2.42 -4.19 -2.61
N ASN A 26 2.27 -5.00 -1.55
CA ASN A 26 1.01 -5.06 -0.82
C ASN A 26 0.67 -3.73 -0.16
N VAL A 27 1.65 -3.07 0.48
CA VAL A 27 1.43 -1.75 1.09
C VAL A 27 1.12 -0.70 0.02
N GLN A 28 1.82 -0.74 -1.12
CA GLN A 28 1.53 0.16 -2.23
C GLN A 28 0.09 -0.03 -2.76
N ASN A 29 -0.35 -1.26 -2.98
CA ASN A 29 -1.72 -1.56 -3.43
C ASN A 29 -2.78 -1.09 -2.40
N MET A 30 -2.50 -1.22 -1.09
CA MET A 30 -3.39 -0.70 -0.05
C MET A 30 -3.49 0.82 -0.10
N VAL A 31 -2.38 1.52 -0.31
CA VAL A 31 -2.37 3.00 -0.46
C VAL A 31 -3.13 3.42 -1.72
N GLU A 32 -2.93 2.74 -2.85
CA GLU A 32 -3.66 2.99 -4.09
C GLU A 32 -5.18 2.83 -3.89
N TYR A 33 -5.59 1.76 -3.20
CA TYR A 33 -6.99 1.56 -2.82
C TYR A 33 -7.52 2.70 -1.94
N ILE A 34 -6.75 3.10 -0.91
CA ILE A 34 -7.15 4.20 -0.01
C ILE A 34 -7.35 5.49 -0.78
N VAL A 35 -6.43 5.86 -1.68
CA VAL A 35 -6.53 7.09 -2.47
C VAL A 35 -7.79 7.12 -3.34
N ALA A 36 -8.26 5.95 -3.79
CA ALA A 36 -9.48 5.83 -4.62
C ALA A 36 -10.79 5.96 -3.83
N LEU A 37 -10.77 5.94 -2.48
CA LEU A 37 -11.98 6.05 -1.67
C LEU A 37 -12.59 7.46 -1.75
N PRO A 38 -13.94 7.58 -1.75
CA PRO A 38 -14.62 8.84 -2.04
C PRO A 38 -14.50 9.86 -0.90
N THR A 39 -14.64 9.42 0.36
CA THR A 39 -14.70 10.32 1.52
C THR A 39 -13.35 10.48 2.21
N LYS A 40 -13.11 11.66 2.78
CA LYS A 40 -11.89 11.91 3.57
C LYS A 40 -11.87 11.03 4.82
N GLU A 41 -13.05 10.78 5.38
CA GLU A 41 -13.27 9.98 6.59
C GLU A 41 -12.85 8.53 6.36
N GLU A 42 -13.27 7.92 5.26
CA GLU A 42 -12.85 6.56 4.90
C GLU A 42 -11.35 6.53 4.59
N ARG A 43 -10.84 7.48 3.80
CA ARG A 43 -9.41 7.56 3.50
C ARG A 43 -8.56 7.60 4.77
N ASN A 44 -8.91 8.46 5.71
CA ASN A 44 -8.21 8.58 6.99
C ASN A 44 -8.31 7.30 7.82
N ARG A 45 -9.49 6.68 7.89
CA ARG A 45 -9.69 5.44 8.65
C ARG A 45 -8.80 4.31 8.14
N TYR A 46 -8.76 4.07 6.84
CA TYR A 46 -7.94 3.00 6.26
C TYR A 46 -6.45 3.35 6.25
N ALA A 47 -6.10 4.62 6.05
CA ALA A 47 -4.71 5.08 6.14
C ALA A 47 -4.09 4.77 7.50
N GLN A 48 -4.84 4.95 8.60
CA GLN A 48 -4.32 4.63 9.92
C GLN A 48 -4.03 3.14 10.12
N VAL A 49 -4.88 2.27 9.57
CA VAL A 49 -4.64 0.82 9.62
C VAL A 49 -3.35 0.45 8.87
N VAL A 50 -3.10 1.08 7.71
CA VAL A 50 -1.87 0.84 6.95
C VAL A 50 -0.64 1.38 7.68
N ILE A 51 -0.73 2.55 8.31
CA ILE A 51 0.36 3.13 9.11
C ILE A 51 0.71 2.21 10.29
N ASP A 52 -0.29 1.70 11.00
CA ASP A 52 -0.09 0.74 12.09
C ASP A 52 0.62 -0.53 11.60
N MET A 53 0.16 -1.09 10.47
CA MET A 53 0.77 -2.26 9.82
C MET A 53 2.23 -1.99 9.43
N MET A 54 2.53 -0.83 8.84
CA MET A 54 3.90 -0.42 8.52
C MET A 54 4.78 -0.36 9.78
N GLY A 55 4.23 0.13 10.90
CA GLY A 55 4.92 0.12 12.19
C GLY A 55 5.14 -1.29 12.76
N PHE A 56 4.28 -2.27 12.45
CA PHE A 56 4.51 -3.67 12.83
C PHE A 56 5.59 -4.34 11.97
N LEU A 57 5.62 -4.04 10.67
CA LEU A 57 6.60 -4.61 9.74
C LEU A 57 8.02 -4.09 10.01
N ASN A 58 8.14 -2.84 10.46
CA ASN A 58 9.43 -2.25 10.80
C ASN A 58 9.38 -1.54 12.18
N PRO A 59 9.49 -2.29 13.29
CA PRO A 59 9.34 -1.75 14.63
C PRO A 59 10.43 -0.75 15.02
N HIS A 60 11.61 -0.80 14.38
CA HIS A 60 12.70 0.14 14.62
C HIS A 60 12.36 1.58 14.23
N LEU A 61 11.36 1.79 13.36
CA LEU A 61 10.90 3.13 12.99
C LEU A 61 10.02 3.79 14.07
N ARG A 62 9.54 3.03 15.07
CA ARG A 62 8.73 3.58 16.18
C ARG A 62 9.53 4.47 17.13
N ASP A 63 10.86 4.33 17.14
CA ASP A 63 11.78 5.13 17.94
C ASP A 63 12.26 6.39 17.20
N VAL A 64 11.89 6.53 15.92
CA VAL A 64 12.19 7.73 15.13
C VAL A 64 11.15 8.80 15.48
N PRO A 65 11.57 10.01 15.92
CA PRO A 65 10.67 11.05 16.42
C PRO A 65 9.50 11.43 15.50
N ASP A 66 9.64 11.22 14.18
CA ASP A 66 8.65 11.53 13.15
C ASP A 66 7.55 10.47 12.96
N PHE A 67 7.60 9.33 13.65
CA PHE A 67 6.58 8.28 13.47
C PHE A 67 5.24 8.61 14.13
N LYS A 68 5.24 9.46 15.17
CA LYS A 68 4.01 9.92 15.82
C LYS A 68 3.61 11.31 15.30
N HIS A 69 2.91 11.34 14.17
CA HIS A 69 2.12 12.52 13.83
C HIS A 69 0.90 12.58 14.77
N LYS A 70 0.90 13.53 15.70
CA LYS A 70 -0.26 13.89 16.53
C LYS A 70 -1.30 14.67 15.72
#